data_AF-A0AAN0JRJ2-F1
#
_entry.id   AF-A0AAN0JRJ2-F1
#
_cell.length_a   1.000
_cell.length_b   1.000
_cell.length_c   1.000
_cell.angle_alpha   90.00
_cell.angle_beta   90.00
_cell.angle_gamma   90.00
#
_symmetry.space_group_name_H-M   'P 1'
#
loop_
_entity.id
_entity.type
_entity.pdbx_description
1 polymer ?
#
loop_
_entity_poly.entity_id
_entity_poly.type
_entity_poly.pdbx_seq_one_letter_code
_entity_poly.pdbx_strand_id
1 'polypeptide(L)'
;MDEIWEYIFNERLPLHDKKKIERQYIGDMDTVEELMEKGMKSVTWKDAYFNAVFFFSQATTMSEYEDEDCGCVYRHFVPDLYYGMGTFNSDPANTDIYQCFNTDSTYSIHRVARCAHRCPRLTPDRYTHMYPSPADAPRRDCEFYMSLWDAVMVMADCNVSLKHLYITHYHFKDVNLESTHFLDHFIKLLTTVEAITIHSCNEMMHQSIKKVFDIIFVQNKCSIKFISLDGSQLISIAFPYLIDPSQCSLKQLELEFEFNDDNSYKIDEVNSSSHDALSTVQQPHNPFPLTNVPMFQSSFHGIQKSLPILLNESISHLIIEILQHHQELRKLSFFIQYKNAVLQESQLTQCISDLLLRPDFKDLTFETRRIALPVSFNILLRLFHNFFYSPNPVTLSLCLKCPDFPPLTDLLIVNHEQESNKSLELTNCTLSPHFSSLLPCNLVLNSLKVVCFELDVLSSFANLESIKVKSFSLEHGHFFNKTSSAISSLFRIVSAQEWNIIMTISDDVIDLFTSLISEKAYLLRNFGLMNWNISTPSLLSMIQSIFSSLSPADVPHFKLTFNYRLLDDQIVKAFYDLWEKHCNAVKLKKINVLDRREFGKLSYMSVLLEMANEVYAESWR
;
A
#
# COMPACT_ATOMS: atom_id res chain seq x y z
N MET A 1 -13.22 -5.87 25.24
CA MET A 1 -11.75 -5.82 25.41
C MET A 1 -11.06 -5.41 24.12
N ASP A 2 -11.36 -6.02 22.97
CA ASP A 2 -10.76 -5.63 21.68
C ASP A 2 -11.11 -4.18 21.28
N GLU A 3 -12.37 -3.76 21.45
CA GLU A 3 -12.82 -2.35 21.28
C GLU A 3 -12.03 -1.33 22.13
N ILE A 4 -11.54 -1.74 23.31
CA ILE A 4 -10.73 -0.87 24.17
C ILE A 4 -9.33 -0.71 23.56
N TRP A 5 -8.77 -1.78 23.00
CA TRP A 5 -7.48 -1.73 22.32
C TRP A 5 -7.56 -0.96 21.01
N GLU A 6 -8.64 -1.10 20.26
CA GLU A 6 -8.93 -0.28 19.08
C GLU A 6 -8.98 1.21 19.45
N TYR A 7 -9.75 1.55 20.48
CA TYR A 7 -9.84 2.93 20.96
C TYR A 7 -8.47 3.46 21.43
N ILE A 8 -7.71 2.64 22.19
CA ILE A 8 -6.36 3.01 22.63
C ILE A 8 -5.41 3.20 21.43
N PHE A 9 -5.44 2.30 20.46
CA PHE A 9 -4.63 2.38 19.25
C PHE A 9 -4.92 3.70 18.51
N ASN A 10 -6.19 4.01 18.30
CA ASN A 10 -6.61 5.18 17.55
C ASN A 10 -6.38 6.50 18.29
N GLU A 11 -6.57 6.53 19.61
CA GLU A 11 -6.50 7.79 20.37
C GLU A 11 -5.13 8.07 20.98
N ARG A 12 -4.28 7.04 21.18
CA ARG A 12 -3.00 7.19 21.89
C ARG A 12 -1.76 7.10 21.02
N LEU A 13 -1.78 6.31 19.95
CA LEU A 13 -0.71 6.41 18.97
C LEU A 13 -0.86 7.78 18.31
N PRO A 14 0.23 8.54 18.08
CA PRO A 14 0.17 9.82 17.41
C PRO A 14 -0.15 9.53 15.95
N LEU A 15 -1.43 9.30 15.65
CA LEU A 15 -1.93 9.02 14.30
C LEU A 15 -1.61 10.19 13.36
N HIS A 16 -1.46 11.40 13.89
CA HIS A 16 -0.94 12.56 13.15
C HIS A 16 0.49 12.33 12.65
N ASP A 17 1.33 11.64 13.43
CA ASP A 17 2.72 11.32 13.11
C ASP A 17 2.91 9.95 12.43
N LYS A 18 1.91 9.03 12.45
CA LYS A 18 1.86 7.86 11.55
C LYS A 18 2.17 8.30 10.12
N LYS A 19 1.53 9.38 9.68
CA LYS A 19 1.76 10.01 8.36
C LYS A 19 3.15 10.62 8.19
N LYS A 20 3.80 11.11 9.26
CA LYS A 20 5.16 11.69 9.18
C LYS A 20 6.23 10.59 9.10
N ILE A 21 6.00 9.47 9.78
CA ILE A 21 6.84 8.26 9.77
C ILE A 21 6.72 7.52 8.43
N GLU A 22 5.49 7.31 7.94
CA GLU A 22 5.21 6.78 6.60
C GLU A 22 5.90 7.62 5.52
N ARG A 23 5.82 8.96 5.62
CA ARG A 23 6.50 9.91 4.70
C ARG A 23 8.03 9.82 4.72
N GLN A 24 8.63 9.30 5.80
CA GLN A 24 10.08 9.17 5.95
C GLN A 24 10.58 7.75 5.67
N TYR A 25 9.71 6.85 5.18
CA TYR A 25 10.03 5.48 4.78
C TYR A 25 10.65 4.62 5.91
N ILE A 26 10.28 4.89 7.17
CA ILE A 26 10.79 4.13 8.33
C ILE A 26 10.03 2.80 8.50
N GLY A 27 8.85 2.68 7.87
CA GLY A 27 7.97 1.51 7.83
C GLY A 27 6.51 1.88 8.08
N ASP A 28 5.60 0.93 7.88
CA ASP A 28 4.15 1.13 8.08
C ASP A 28 3.70 0.57 9.44
N MET A 29 2.84 1.31 10.14
CA MET A 29 2.20 0.81 11.36
C MET A 29 0.94 0.04 11.01
N ASP A 30 1.00 -1.28 11.16
CA ASP A 30 -0.10 -2.14 10.76
C ASP A 30 -1.30 -2.09 11.72
N THR A 31 -2.47 -1.77 11.18
CA THR A 31 -3.76 -2.05 11.83
C THR A 31 -4.08 -3.54 11.78
N VAL A 32 -5.19 -3.94 12.42
CA VAL A 32 -5.69 -5.32 12.34
C VAL A 32 -5.96 -5.71 10.89
N GLU A 33 -6.58 -4.83 10.13
CA GLU A 33 -6.88 -5.04 8.71
C GLU A 33 -5.60 -5.22 7.89
N GLU A 34 -4.61 -4.36 8.07
CA GLU A 34 -3.32 -4.43 7.34
C GLU A 34 -2.55 -5.72 7.67
N LEU A 35 -2.58 -6.18 8.93
CA LEU A 35 -1.99 -7.48 9.33
C LEU A 35 -2.77 -8.68 8.74
N MET A 36 -4.10 -8.59 8.69
CA MET A 36 -4.93 -9.62 8.06
C MET A 36 -4.74 -9.65 6.54
N GLU A 37 -4.56 -8.50 5.92
CA GLU A 37 -4.20 -8.39 4.49
C GLU A 37 -2.88 -9.07 4.19
N LYS A 38 -1.92 -9.06 5.13
CA LYS A 38 -0.65 -9.83 5.07
C LYS A 38 -0.84 -11.35 5.27
N GLY A 39 -2.07 -11.84 5.34
CA GLY A 39 -2.41 -13.27 5.37
C GLY A 39 -2.46 -13.90 6.76
N MET A 40 -2.38 -13.10 7.83
CA MET A 40 -2.57 -13.55 9.20
C MET A 40 -4.06 -13.85 9.46
N LYS A 41 -4.36 -15.01 10.05
CA LYS A 41 -5.77 -15.47 10.22
C LYS A 41 -6.42 -15.03 11.53
N SER A 42 -5.61 -14.69 12.53
CA SER A 42 -6.08 -14.36 13.88
C SER A 42 -5.23 -13.23 14.44
N VAL A 43 -5.73 -12.01 14.29
CA VAL A 43 -5.10 -10.77 14.77
C VAL A 43 -6.14 -10.01 15.58
N THR A 44 -5.72 -9.52 16.73
CA THR A 44 -6.52 -8.64 17.61
C THR A 44 -5.97 -7.23 17.57
N TRP A 45 -6.77 -6.23 17.99
CA TRP A 45 -6.27 -4.86 18.15
C TRP A 45 -5.13 -4.77 19.16
N LYS A 46 -5.09 -5.70 20.11
CA LYS A 46 -3.96 -5.86 21.03
C LYS A 46 -2.67 -6.23 20.30
N ASP A 47 -2.72 -7.15 19.34
CA ASP A 47 -1.54 -7.54 18.55
C ASP A 47 -1.05 -6.37 17.69
N ALA A 48 -1.97 -5.69 16.99
CA ALA A 48 -1.66 -4.48 16.21
C ALA A 48 -1.01 -3.39 17.08
N TYR A 49 -1.58 -3.15 18.26
CA TYR A 49 -1.03 -2.20 19.23
C TYR A 49 0.41 -2.54 19.61
N PHE A 50 0.68 -3.76 20.07
CA PHE A 50 2.02 -4.13 20.53
C PHE A 50 3.05 -4.27 19.40
N ASN A 51 2.63 -4.62 18.18
CA ASN A 51 3.48 -4.49 16.99
C ASN A 51 3.88 -3.02 16.78
N ALA A 52 2.94 -2.08 16.88
CA ALA A 52 3.24 -0.65 16.75
C ALA A 52 4.17 -0.16 17.89
N VAL A 53 3.94 -0.59 19.13
CA VAL A 53 4.83 -0.26 20.25
C VAL A 53 6.25 -0.76 19.99
N PHE A 54 6.40 -2.00 19.54
CA PHE A 54 7.70 -2.57 19.19
C PHE A 54 8.37 -1.77 18.07
N PHE A 55 7.63 -1.43 17.01
CA PHE A 55 8.11 -0.58 15.93
C PHE A 55 8.63 0.77 16.43
N PHE A 56 7.86 1.47 17.28
CA PHE A 56 8.30 2.75 17.85
C PHE A 56 9.51 2.64 18.77
N SER A 57 9.65 1.53 19.50
CA SER A 57 10.83 1.30 20.35
C SER A 57 12.14 1.19 19.56
N GLN A 58 12.05 0.96 18.24
CA GLN A 58 13.20 0.89 17.34
C GLN A 58 13.60 2.27 16.78
N ALA A 59 12.74 3.29 16.86
CA ALA A 59 12.99 4.61 16.32
C ALA A 59 13.81 5.47 17.31
N THR A 60 15.14 5.46 17.16
CA THR A 60 16.08 6.19 18.04
C THR A 60 16.01 7.71 17.89
N THR A 61 15.44 8.24 16.80
CA THR A 61 15.36 9.67 16.46
C THR A 61 13.99 10.30 16.69
N MET A 62 13.21 9.81 17.67
CA MET A 62 11.97 10.49 18.10
C MET A 62 12.22 11.96 18.55
N SER A 63 13.48 12.35 18.85
CA SER A 63 13.86 13.72 19.21
C SER A 63 13.69 14.75 18.09
N GLU A 64 13.82 14.37 16.81
CA GLU A 64 13.61 15.30 15.68
C GLU A 64 12.13 15.64 15.44
N TYR A 65 11.23 15.00 16.19
CA TYR A 65 9.79 15.23 16.14
C TYR A 65 9.29 16.06 17.34
N GLU A 66 10.17 16.42 18.28
CA GLU A 66 9.84 17.26 19.45
C GLU A 66 9.41 18.70 19.07
N ASP A 67 9.65 19.14 17.84
CA ASP A 67 9.51 20.56 17.43
C ASP A 67 8.08 21.00 17.05
N GLU A 68 7.10 20.09 16.96
CA GLU A 68 5.72 20.45 16.53
C GLU A 68 4.68 20.43 17.67
N ASP A 69 4.95 19.79 18.81
CA ASP A 69 4.05 19.68 19.97
C ASP A 69 4.81 19.75 21.32
N CYS A 70 4.14 19.67 22.48
CA CYS A 70 4.86 19.67 23.77
C CYS A 70 5.93 18.58 23.79
N GLY A 71 7.21 18.93 23.93
CA GLY A 71 8.32 17.96 24.05
C GLY A 71 8.17 16.94 25.20
N CYS A 72 7.22 17.16 26.11
CA CYS A 72 6.81 16.20 27.12
C CYS A 72 6.03 14.98 26.59
N VAL A 73 5.35 15.09 25.44
CA VAL A 73 4.63 14.01 24.75
C VAL A 73 5.63 12.96 24.28
N TYR A 74 6.66 13.37 23.54
CA TYR A 74 7.64 12.46 22.95
C TYR A 74 8.55 11.79 23.97
N ARG A 75 8.91 12.50 25.05
CA ARG A 75 9.71 11.95 26.16
C ARG A 75 8.99 10.89 27.00
N HIS A 76 7.66 10.86 26.98
CA HIS A 76 6.87 9.86 27.72
C HIS A 76 6.08 8.92 26.81
N PHE A 77 6.13 9.10 25.48
CA PHE A 77 5.33 8.36 24.50
C PHE A 77 5.52 6.83 24.51
N VAL A 78 6.67 6.33 24.04
CA VAL A 78 7.03 4.89 24.09
C VAL A 78 6.81 4.27 25.49
N PRO A 79 7.18 4.94 26.60
CA PRO A 79 6.93 4.47 27.97
C PRO A 79 5.46 4.39 28.39
N ASP A 80 4.64 5.35 27.95
CA ASP A 80 3.20 5.40 28.19
C ASP A 80 2.46 4.34 27.33
N LEU A 81 3.08 3.88 26.25
CA LEU A 81 2.56 2.78 25.43
C LEU A 81 2.72 1.39 26.07
N TYR A 82 3.61 1.24 27.05
CA TYR A 82 3.73 -0.01 27.82
C TYR A 82 2.78 -0.08 29.03
N TYR A 83 1.93 0.95 29.21
CA TYR A 83 0.92 1.03 30.27
C TYR A 83 -0.18 -0.04 30.07
N GLY A 84 -0.28 -0.96 31.03
CA GLY A 84 -1.20 -2.12 30.97
C GLY A 84 -0.49 -3.47 30.93
N MET A 85 0.82 -3.51 30.69
CA MET A 85 1.61 -4.75 30.76
C MET A 85 1.78 -5.31 32.17
N GLY A 86 1.54 -4.51 33.20
CA GLY A 86 1.50 -4.89 34.62
C GLY A 86 0.60 -6.07 34.97
N THR A 87 -0.45 -6.24 34.19
CA THR A 87 -1.58 -7.12 34.50
C THR A 87 -1.32 -8.60 34.19
N PHE A 88 -0.24 -8.91 33.47
CA PHE A 88 0.01 -10.26 32.96
C PHE A 88 0.44 -11.29 34.01
N ASN A 89 0.75 -10.86 35.25
CA ASN A 89 1.12 -11.76 36.35
C ASN A 89 -0.04 -12.12 37.30
N SER A 90 -1.23 -11.51 37.15
CA SER A 90 -2.37 -11.77 38.04
C SER A 90 -3.65 -11.99 37.25
N ASP A 91 -4.13 -13.24 37.26
CA ASP A 91 -5.44 -13.73 36.81
C ASP A 91 -6.13 -12.92 35.67
N PRO A 92 -6.05 -13.40 34.40
CA PRO A 92 -6.66 -12.74 33.25
C PRO A 92 -8.19 -12.57 33.34
N ALA A 93 -8.87 -13.30 34.25
CA ALA A 93 -10.32 -13.19 34.43
C ALA A 93 -10.78 -11.96 35.22
N ASN A 94 -9.87 -11.22 35.87
CA ASN A 94 -10.22 -10.17 36.85
C ASN A 94 -9.62 -8.78 36.55
N THR A 95 -9.06 -8.58 35.36
CA THR A 95 -8.29 -7.37 35.08
C THR A 95 -8.98 -6.43 34.10
N ASP A 96 -9.83 -5.59 34.67
CA ASP A 96 -10.57 -4.55 33.97
C ASP A 96 -9.69 -3.30 33.78
N ILE A 97 -8.83 -3.32 32.75
CA ILE A 97 -7.96 -2.18 32.38
C ILE A 97 -8.75 -0.86 32.24
N TYR A 98 -10.04 -0.96 31.88
CA TYR A 98 -10.95 0.18 31.78
C TYR A 98 -11.22 0.88 33.13
N GLN A 99 -11.17 0.17 34.25
CA GLN A 99 -11.35 0.76 35.59
C GLN A 99 -10.17 1.66 36.00
N CYS A 100 -9.04 1.52 35.31
CA CYS A 100 -7.89 2.39 35.52
C CYS A 100 -7.98 3.70 34.71
N PHE A 101 -8.97 3.82 33.84
CA PHE A 101 -9.22 5.04 33.07
C PHE A 101 -10.40 5.79 33.71
N ASN A 102 -10.11 6.87 34.44
CA ASN A 102 -11.15 7.76 34.96
C ASN A 102 -11.57 8.73 33.83
N THR A 103 -12.88 8.97 33.70
CA THR A 103 -13.55 9.57 32.52
C THR A 103 -13.07 10.95 32.10
N ASP A 104 -12.24 11.64 32.88
CA ASP A 104 -11.78 13.00 32.56
C ASP A 104 -10.25 13.19 32.66
N SER A 105 -9.48 12.18 33.07
CA SER A 105 -8.07 12.39 33.44
C SER A 105 -7.04 11.45 32.83
N THR A 106 -7.40 10.45 32.05
CA THR A 106 -6.43 9.49 31.47
C THR A 106 -6.47 9.42 29.95
N TYR A 107 -7.20 10.33 29.32
CA TYR A 107 -7.28 10.50 27.87
C TYR A 107 -6.12 11.32 27.30
N SER A 108 -5.45 12.10 28.14
CA SER A 108 -4.24 12.83 27.74
C SER A 108 -3.01 12.02 28.13
N ILE A 109 -2.08 11.85 27.17
CA ILE A 109 -0.77 11.21 27.38
C ILE A 109 -0.05 11.75 28.61
N HIS A 110 -0.12 13.07 28.84
CA HIS A 110 0.45 13.79 29.99
C HIS A 110 0.02 13.29 31.39
N ARG A 111 -1.11 12.58 31.49
CA ARG A 111 -1.66 12.14 32.77
C ARG A 111 -1.43 10.65 33.04
N VAL A 112 -0.98 9.87 32.06
CA VAL A 112 -0.67 8.43 32.19
C VAL A 112 0.56 8.21 33.06
N ALA A 113 1.66 8.93 32.80
CA ALA A 113 2.85 8.93 33.66
C ALA A 113 2.53 9.22 35.16
N ARG A 114 1.53 10.09 35.42
CA ARG A 114 1.07 10.38 36.80
C ARG A 114 0.22 9.26 37.40
N CYS A 115 -0.41 8.44 36.58
CA CYS A 115 -1.22 7.31 37.01
C CYS A 115 -0.39 6.04 37.25
N ALA A 116 0.77 5.88 36.61
CA ALA A 116 1.69 4.74 36.81
C ALA A 116 2.09 4.57 38.30
N HIS A 117 2.35 5.67 39.00
CA HIS A 117 2.66 5.67 40.44
C HIS A 117 1.45 5.48 41.36
N ARG A 118 0.23 5.58 40.82
CA ARG A 118 -1.03 5.51 41.58
C ARG A 118 -1.78 4.18 41.39
N CYS A 119 -1.39 3.38 40.40
CA CYS A 119 -2.02 2.09 40.12
C CYS A 119 -0.96 1.01 39.81
N PRO A 120 -0.61 0.17 40.81
CA PRO A 120 0.32 -0.95 40.63
C PRO A 120 -0.12 -1.98 39.58
N ARG A 121 -1.40 -1.95 39.17
CA ARG A 121 -1.94 -2.85 38.13
C ARG A 121 -1.43 -2.49 36.72
N LEU A 122 -0.93 -1.27 36.51
CA LEU A 122 -0.63 -0.76 35.17
C LEU A 122 0.85 -0.82 34.82
N THR A 123 1.71 -0.94 35.84
CA THR A 123 3.17 -1.07 35.71
C THR A 123 3.65 -2.13 36.70
N PRO A 124 4.31 -3.22 36.27
CA PRO A 124 4.90 -4.18 37.21
C PRO A 124 5.87 -3.46 38.16
N ASP A 125 5.84 -3.81 39.45
CA ASP A 125 6.69 -3.18 40.50
C ASP A 125 8.18 -3.11 40.12
N ARG A 126 8.67 -4.13 39.40
CA ARG A 126 10.05 -4.20 38.93
C ARG A 126 10.42 -3.13 37.90
N TYR A 127 9.46 -2.49 37.24
CA TYR A 127 9.68 -1.41 36.27
C TYR A 127 9.21 -0.05 36.79
N THR A 128 8.65 0.04 37.99
CA THR A 128 8.23 1.33 38.58
C THR A 128 9.38 2.32 38.72
N HIS A 129 10.61 1.82 38.93
CA HIS A 129 11.83 2.64 38.99
C HIS A 129 12.19 3.33 37.66
N MET A 130 11.66 2.83 36.54
CA MET A 130 11.82 3.48 35.26
C MET A 130 10.97 4.78 35.25
N TYR A 131 9.81 4.81 35.90
CA TYR A 131 8.96 6.01 35.86
C TYR A 131 9.44 7.08 36.86
N PRO A 132 9.74 8.32 36.44
CA PRO A 132 10.09 9.39 37.38
C PRO A 132 8.91 9.70 38.28
N SER A 133 9.16 9.96 39.58
CA SER A 133 8.10 10.34 40.52
C SER A 133 7.30 11.52 39.98
N PRO A 134 5.97 11.58 40.17
CA PRO A 134 5.17 12.73 39.75
C PRO A 134 5.59 14.04 40.46
N ALA A 135 6.35 13.93 41.55
CA ALA A 135 6.98 15.07 42.24
C ALA A 135 8.18 15.64 41.48
N ASP A 136 8.79 14.86 40.58
CA ASP A 136 10.04 15.15 39.90
C ASP A 136 9.89 15.45 38.39
N ALA A 137 8.70 15.27 37.78
CA ALA A 137 8.47 15.55 36.35
C ALA A 137 7.28 16.48 36.03
N PRO A 138 7.39 17.41 35.05
CA PRO A 138 8.54 17.65 34.17
C PRO A 138 9.26 18.96 34.51
N ARG A 139 10.37 18.90 35.25
CA ARG A 139 11.47 19.85 35.03
C ARG A 139 12.26 19.35 33.82
N ARG A 140 12.76 20.27 33.00
CA ARG A 140 13.27 20.06 31.62
C ARG A 140 14.40 19.02 31.45
N ASP A 141 14.89 18.40 32.52
CA ASP A 141 16.19 17.71 32.55
C ASP A 141 16.12 16.19 32.86
N CYS A 142 14.92 15.59 32.99
CA CYS A 142 14.80 14.13 33.05
C CYS A 142 14.60 13.57 31.64
N GLU A 143 15.69 13.16 31.00
CA GLU A 143 15.67 12.38 29.76
C GLU A 143 15.17 10.97 30.08
N PHE A 144 13.88 10.73 29.86
CA PHE A 144 13.33 9.38 29.94
C PHE A 144 13.50 8.72 28.57
N TYR A 145 14.45 7.79 28.48
CA TYR A 145 14.73 7.02 27.27
C TYR A 145 14.55 5.53 27.57
N MET A 146 13.60 4.89 26.90
CA MET A 146 13.45 3.44 26.93
C MET A 146 14.06 2.89 25.65
N SER A 147 15.07 2.04 25.79
CA SER A 147 15.76 1.47 24.64
C SER A 147 14.99 0.27 24.06
N LEU A 148 15.30 -0.10 22.82
CA LEU A 148 14.82 -1.36 22.23
C LEU A 148 15.13 -2.58 23.11
N TRP A 149 16.21 -2.53 23.88
CA TRP A 149 16.55 -3.57 24.85
C TRP A 149 15.46 -3.73 25.90
N ASP A 150 15.05 -2.62 26.53
CA ASP A 150 14.02 -2.64 27.57
C ASP A 150 12.67 -3.10 27.00
N ALA A 151 12.33 -2.65 25.80
CA ALA A 151 11.16 -3.09 25.06
C ALA A 151 11.12 -4.62 24.88
N VAL A 152 12.19 -5.21 24.34
CA VAL A 152 12.29 -6.66 24.11
C VAL A 152 12.15 -7.43 25.42
N MET A 153 12.83 -6.98 26.48
CA MET A 153 12.79 -7.61 27.80
C MET A 153 11.36 -7.63 28.37
N VAL A 154 10.70 -6.47 28.39
CA VAL A 154 9.36 -6.33 28.98
C VAL A 154 8.33 -7.13 28.16
N MET A 155 8.38 -7.05 26.83
CA MET A 155 7.45 -7.76 25.94
C MET A 155 7.62 -9.28 26.01
N ALA A 156 8.86 -9.77 26.06
CA ALA A 156 9.15 -11.19 26.21
C ALA A 156 8.66 -11.74 27.56
N ASP A 157 8.93 -11.03 28.66
CA ASP A 157 8.49 -11.45 29.98
C ASP A 157 6.97 -11.47 30.14
N CYS A 158 6.29 -10.59 29.40
CA CYS A 158 4.83 -10.47 29.42
C CYS A 158 4.14 -11.40 28.40
N ASN A 159 4.89 -12.27 27.71
CA ASN A 159 4.39 -13.15 26.65
C ASN A 159 3.57 -12.40 25.58
N VAL A 160 4.06 -11.23 25.16
CA VAL A 160 3.43 -10.50 24.05
C VAL A 160 3.66 -11.25 22.74
N SER A 161 2.60 -11.40 21.96
CA SER A 161 2.67 -11.97 20.62
C SER A 161 3.09 -10.88 19.63
N LEU A 162 4.33 -10.91 19.15
CA LEU A 162 4.77 -10.09 18.03
C LEU A 162 4.41 -10.79 16.72
N LYS A 163 3.53 -10.19 15.91
CA LYS A 163 3.05 -10.80 14.66
C LYS A 163 3.87 -10.40 13.43
N HIS A 164 4.43 -9.19 13.42
CA HIS A 164 5.19 -8.66 12.30
C HIS A 164 6.52 -8.09 12.80
N LEU A 165 7.62 -8.54 12.20
CA LEU A 165 8.95 -7.99 12.43
C LEU A 165 9.36 -7.04 11.29
N TYR A 166 9.60 -5.77 11.63
CA TYR A 166 10.23 -4.78 10.76
C TYR A 166 11.74 -4.73 11.02
N ILE A 167 12.55 -4.83 9.97
CA ILE A 167 14.01 -4.74 10.00
C ILE A 167 14.44 -3.60 9.08
N THR A 168 15.07 -2.57 9.65
CA THR A 168 15.63 -1.44 8.89
C THR A 168 17.01 -1.07 9.40
N HIS A 169 17.78 -0.30 8.62
CA HIS A 169 19.08 0.22 9.09
C HIS A 169 18.97 1.18 10.26
N TYR A 170 17.81 1.76 10.52
CA TYR A 170 17.58 2.54 11.73
C TYR A 170 17.35 1.63 12.94
N HIS A 171 16.69 0.49 12.74
CA HIS A 171 16.23 -0.39 13.82
C HIS A 171 17.28 -1.39 14.30
N PHE A 172 18.17 -1.84 13.42
CA PHE A 172 19.10 -2.95 13.70
C PHE A 172 20.58 -2.55 13.73
N LYS A 173 20.90 -1.26 13.57
CA LYS A 173 22.29 -0.77 13.59
C LYS A 173 23.00 -1.01 14.92
N ASP A 174 22.28 -0.85 16.04
CA ASP A 174 22.85 -0.90 17.39
C ASP A 174 22.39 -2.14 18.19
N VAL A 175 21.72 -3.10 17.53
CA VAL A 175 21.26 -4.33 18.20
C VAL A 175 22.43 -5.28 18.40
N ASN A 176 22.89 -5.39 19.65
CA ASN A 176 23.92 -6.34 20.02
C ASN A 176 23.34 -7.75 20.23
N LEU A 177 23.24 -8.52 19.14
CA LEU A 177 22.85 -9.94 19.15
C LEU A 177 23.91 -10.87 19.78
N GLU A 178 25.03 -10.36 20.29
CA GLU A 178 26.03 -11.17 21.00
C GLU A 178 25.78 -11.24 22.51
N SER A 179 24.95 -10.34 23.05
CA SER A 179 24.61 -10.41 24.47
C SER A 179 23.58 -11.51 24.73
N THR A 180 24.00 -12.53 25.47
CA THR A 180 23.19 -13.73 25.77
C THR A 180 21.86 -13.40 26.42
N HIS A 181 21.85 -12.44 27.35
CA HIS A 181 20.64 -12.08 28.09
C HIS A 181 19.55 -11.44 27.22
N PHE A 182 19.93 -10.53 26.31
CA PHE A 182 18.97 -9.97 25.37
C PHE A 182 18.55 -10.98 24.32
N LEU A 183 19.51 -11.76 23.81
CA LEU A 183 19.24 -12.78 22.82
C LEU A 183 18.16 -13.77 23.30
N ASP A 184 18.22 -14.21 24.56
CA ASP A 184 17.22 -15.11 25.14
C ASP A 184 15.80 -14.52 25.15
N HIS A 185 15.66 -13.23 25.48
CA HIS A 185 14.35 -12.56 25.48
C HIS A 185 13.88 -12.27 24.06
N PHE A 186 14.81 -11.89 23.18
CA PHE A 186 14.53 -11.65 21.78
C PHE A 186 14.03 -12.92 21.08
N ILE A 187 14.68 -14.06 21.32
CA ILE A 187 14.23 -15.38 20.82
C ILE A 187 12.79 -15.67 21.26
N LYS A 188 12.48 -15.47 22.55
CA LYS A 188 11.11 -15.68 23.09
C LYS A 188 10.10 -14.78 22.40
N LEU A 189 10.42 -13.51 22.20
CA LEU A 189 9.54 -12.53 21.56
C LEU A 189 9.25 -12.89 20.09
N LEU A 190 10.22 -13.45 19.38
CA LEU A 190 10.08 -13.78 17.95
C LEU A 190 9.31 -15.09 17.68
N THR A 191 8.81 -15.79 18.70
CA THR A 191 8.15 -17.11 18.54
C THR A 191 6.82 -17.06 17.79
N THR A 192 6.17 -15.90 17.73
CA THR A 192 4.83 -15.72 17.14
C THR A 192 4.84 -14.97 15.81
N VAL A 193 6.02 -14.69 15.25
CA VAL A 193 6.16 -13.89 14.04
C VAL A 193 5.55 -14.63 12.85
N GLU A 194 4.71 -13.95 12.08
CA GLU A 194 4.04 -14.46 10.88
C GLU A 194 4.36 -13.61 9.63
N ALA A 195 4.86 -12.39 9.82
CA ALA A 195 5.29 -11.49 8.74
C ALA A 195 6.67 -10.91 9.00
N ILE A 196 7.41 -10.63 7.93
CA ILE A 196 8.72 -9.96 7.98
C ILE A 196 8.77 -8.90 6.88
N THR A 197 9.15 -7.68 7.24
CA THR A 197 9.48 -6.62 6.28
C THR A 197 10.92 -6.18 6.52
N ILE A 198 11.73 -6.17 5.46
CA ILE A 198 13.11 -5.69 5.50
C ILE A 198 13.25 -4.53 4.51
N HIS A 199 13.61 -3.36 5.03
CA HIS A 199 13.68 -2.12 4.26
C HIS A 199 14.99 -1.36 4.49
N SER A 200 15.55 -0.74 3.45
CA SER A 200 16.72 0.15 3.55
C SER A 200 17.95 -0.42 4.31
N CYS A 201 18.23 -1.72 4.24
CA CYS A 201 19.35 -2.32 4.98
C CYS A 201 20.72 -2.10 4.31
N ASN A 202 21.78 -1.96 5.11
CA ASN A 202 23.16 -1.87 4.62
C ASN A 202 23.91 -3.20 4.76
N GLU A 203 25.03 -3.35 4.04
CA GLU A 203 25.81 -4.60 4.01
C GLU A 203 26.32 -5.05 5.39
N MET A 204 26.60 -4.11 6.30
CA MET A 204 27.07 -4.43 7.65
C MET A 204 26.01 -5.20 8.46
N MET A 205 24.74 -5.06 8.11
CA MET A 205 23.64 -5.73 8.79
C MET A 205 23.38 -7.15 8.30
N HIS A 206 23.97 -7.59 7.20
CA HIS A 206 23.70 -8.89 6.59
C HIS A 206 23.89 -10.05 7.57
N GLN A 207 24.91 -9.98 8.42
CA GLN A 207 25.15 -11.00 9.46
C GLN A 207 24.07 -10.98 10.55
N SER A 208 23.62 -9.80 10.97
CA SER A 208 22.55 -9.64 11.95
C SER A 208 21.22 -10.16 11.39
N ILE A 209 20.89 -9.83 10.14
CA ILE A 209 19.68 -10.33 9.45
C ILE A 209 19.72 -11.85 9.38
N LYS A 210 20.86 -12.43 9.01
CA LYS A 210 21.03 -13.88 8.97
C LYS A 210 20.79 -14.53 10.34
N LYS A 211 21.35 -13.96 11.41
CA LYS A 211 21.09 -14.43 12.78
C LYS A 211 19.61 -14.36 13.15
N VAL A 212 18.92 -13.29 12.77
CA VAL A 212 17.47 -13.15 12.99
C VAL A 212 16.69 -14.22 12.23
N PHE A 213 17.06 -14.52 10.99
CA PHE A 213 16.45 -15.60 10.21
C PHE A 213 16.72 -16.97 10.81
N ASP A 214 17.93 -17.25 11.29
CA ASP A 214 18.22 -18.48 12.02
C ASP A 214 17.30 -18.63 13.26
N ILE A 215 17.06 -17.55 14.00
CA ILE A 215 16.13 -17.56 15.14
C ILE A 215 14.71 -17.88 14.68
N ILE A 216 14.21 -17.18 13.65
CA ILE A 216 12.81 -17.30 13.22
C ILE A 216 12.54 -18.66 12.55
N PHE A 217 13.34 -19.04 11.56
CA PHE A 217 13.06 -20.20 10.72
C PHE A 217 13.63 -21.50 11.31
N VAL A 218 14.83 -21.46 11.90
CA VAL A 218 15.51 -22.67 12.36
C VAL A 218 15.18 -22.97 13.82
N GLN A 219 15.34 -21.99 14.71
CA GLN A 219 15.13 -22.17 16.15
C GLN A 219 13.64 -22.19 16.52
N ASN A 220 12.89 -21.17 16.13
CA ASN A 220 11.49 -21.01 16.50
C ASN A 220 10.54 -21.71 15.53
N LYS A 221 10.98 -21.99 14.30
CA LYS A 221 10.18 -22.62 13.23
C LYS A 221 8.86 -21.89 12.99
N CYS A 222 8.93 -20.57 12.96
CA CYS A 222 7.78 -19.71 12.76
C CYS A 222 7.16 -19.95 11.38
N SER A 223 5.83 -19.99 11.30
CA SER A 223 5.13 -20.19 10.03
C SER A 223 4.92 -18.87 9.30
N ILE A 224 5.97 -18.39 8.64
CA ILE A 224 5.93 -17.12 7.92
C ILE A 224 4.96 -17.16 6.73
N LYS A 225 4.07 -16.16 6.68
CA LYS A 225 3.00 -15.99 5.67
C LYS A 225 3.29 -14.85 4.71
N PHE A 226 3.98 -13.81 5.16
CA PHE A 226 4.29 -12.61 4.39
C PHE A 226 5.77 -12.25 4.54
N ILE A 227 6.40 -11.93 3.41
CA ILE A 227 7.75 -11.39 3.38
C ILE A 227 7.82 -10.24 2.39
N SER A 228 8.40 -9.12 2.82
CA SER A 228 8.72 -7.97 1.98
C SER A 228 10.22 -7.69 2.05
N LEU A 229 10.88 -7.68 0.89
CA LEU A 229 12.32 -7.46 0.75
C LEU A 229 12.58 -6.28 -0.19
N ASP A 230 13.21 -5.23 0.34
CA ASP A 230 13.70 -4.11 -0.45
C ASP A 230 15.22 -4.20 -0.65
N GLY A 231 15.61 -4.63 -1.85
CA GLY A 231 17.00 -4.76 -2.25
C GLY A 231 17.36 -6.17 -2.72
N SER A 232 18.07 -6.25 -3.85
CA SER A 232 18.50 -7.49 -4.48
C SER A 232 19.39 -8.37 -3.60
N GLN A 233 20.28 -7.76 -2.81
CA GLN A 233 21.22 -8.48 -1.93
C GLN A 233 20.49 -9.24 -0.82
N LEU A 234 19.34 -8.74 -0.36
CA LEU A 234 18.55 -9.39 0.69
C LEU A 234 17.94 -10.71 0.24
N ILE A 235 17.68 -10.87 -1.06
CA ILE A 235 17.16 -12.12 -1.61
C ILE A 235 18.17 -13.24 -1.43
N SER A 236 19.45 -12.99 -1.70
CA SER A 236 20.51 -13.97 -1.48
C SER A 236 20.62 -14.39 -0.01
N ILE A 237 20.28 -13.49 0.93
CA ILE A 237 20.28 -13.78 2.38
C ILE A 237 19.03 -14.56 2.79
N ALA A 238 17.87 -14.18 2.28
CA ALA A 238 16.59 -14.82 2.61
C ALA A 238 16.41 -16.18 1.93
N PHE A 239 16.94 -16.34 0.72
CA PHE A 239 16.70 -17.50 -0.14
C PHE A 239 16.86 -18.86 0.56
N PRO A 240 17.94 -19.14 1.32
CA PRO A 240 18.10 -20.43 1.99
C PRO A 240 16.96 -20.79 2.95
N TYR A 241 16.29 -19.79 3.52
CA TYR A 241 15.18 -19.97 4.46
C TYR A 241 13.82 -20.10 3.76
N LEU A 242 13.70 -19.57 2.54
CA LEU A 242 12.44 -19.60 1.78
C LEU A 242 12.24 -20.90 1.01
N ILE A 243 13.32 -21.61 0.67
CA ILE A 243 13.26 -22.83 -0.13
C ILE A 243 13.01 -24.11 0.71
N ASP A 244 13.02 -24.03 2.05
CA ASP A 244 12.72 -25.17 2.91
C ASP A 244 11.20 -25.23 3.23
N PRO A 245 10.46 -26.21 2.68
CA PRO A 245 9.01 -26.31 2.84
C PRO A 245 8.61 -26.69 4.27
N SER A 246 9.54 -27.20 5.09
CA SER A 246 9.28 -27.48 6.50
C SER A 246 9.31 -26.22 7.39
N GLN A 247 9.81 -25.10 6.85
CA GLN A 247 10.09 -23.88 7.60
C GLN A 247 9.27 -22.66 7.13
N CYS A 248 8.73 -22.67 5.90
CA CYS A 248 8.01 -21.52 5.36
C CYS A 248 6.69 -21.91 4.66
N SER A 249 5.61 -21.20 4.97
CA SER A 249 4.29 -21.40 4.34
C SER A 249 3.80 -20.09 3.73
N LEU A 250 4.65 -19.53 2.86
CA LEU A 250 4.48 -18.21 2.27
C LEU A 250 3.17 -18.11 1.49
N LYS A 251 2.37 -17.09 1.81
CA LYS A 251 1.13 -16.75 1.12
C LYS A 251 1.28 -15.49 0.29
N GLN A 252 2.20 -14.61 0.68
CA GLN A 252 2.42 -13.33 0.04
C GLN A 252 3.90 -13.01 0.00
N LEU A 253 4.35 -12.48 -1.13
CA LEU A 253 5.72 -12.08 -1.34
C LEU A 253 5.72 -10.68 -1.96
N GLU A 254 6.51 -9.79 -1.40
CA GLU A 254 6.78 -8.47 -1.93
C GLU A 254 8.28 -8.33 -2.15
N LEU A 255 8.64 -7.94 -3.37
CA LEU A 255 10.04 -7.75 -3.76
C LEU A 255 10.19 -6.39 -4.41
N GLU A 256 11.13 -5.60 -3.89
CA GLU A 256 11.51 -4.32 -4.47
C GLU A 256 12.98 -4.34 -4.91
N PHE A 257 13.21 -3.87 -6.14
CA PHE A 257 14.52 -3.84 -6.77
C PHE A 257 14.88 -2.47 -7.32
N GLU A 258 16.07 -1.99 -6.97
CA GLU A 258 16.76 -0.95 -7.72
C GLU A 258 17.84 -1.57 -8.63
N PHE A 259 17.69 -1.40 -9.93
CA PHE A 259 18.65 -1.80 -10.94
C PHE A 259 19.78 -0.77 -10.99
N ASN A 260 20.92 -1.18 -10.46
CA ASN A 260 22.19 -0.47 -10.57
C ASN A 260 23.13 -1.24 -11.50
N ASP A 261 24.29 -0.68 -11.84
CA ASP A 261 25.28 -1.35 -12.70
C ASP A 261 25.70 -2.73 -12.13
N ASP A 262 25.55 -2.98 -10.82
CA ASP A 262 25.90 -4.23 -10.15
C ASP A 262 24.88 -5.37 -10.31
N ASN A 263 23.61 -5.06 -10.60
CA ASN A 263 22.50 -6.04 -10.65
C ASN A 263 21.80 -6.11 -12.00
N SER A 264 22.39 -5.47 -13.01
CA SER A 264 21.86 -5.38 -14.37
C SER A 264 22.95 -5.71 -15.38
N TYR A 265 22.59 -6.44 -16.43
CA TYR A 265 23.47 -6.59 -17.60
C TYR A 265 22.89 -5.75 -18.73
N LYS A 266 23.73 -4.86 -19.28
CA LYS A 266 23.44 -4.13 -20.51
C LYS A 266 23.66 -5.10 -21.67
N ILE A 267 22.68 -5.23 -22.56
CA ILE A 267 22.94 -5.94 -23.83
C ILE A 267 23.73 -4.97 -24.70
N ASP A 268 25.04 -5.19 -24.82
CA ASP A 268 25.84 -4.49 -25.82
C ASP A 268 25.27 -4.81 -27.20
N GLU A 269 25.13 -3.77 -28.05
CA GLU A 269 24.69 -3.91 -29.45
C GLU A 269 25.44 -5.10 -30.07
N VAL A 270 24.73 -6.22 -30.31
CA VAL A 270 25.27 -7.32 -31.10
C VAL A 270 25.64 -6.70 -32.43
N ASN A 271 26.93 -6.59 -32.69
CA ASN A 271 27.47 -6.14 -33.96
C ASN A 271 26.72 -6.88 -35.05
N SER A 272 25.95 -6.12 -35.82
CA SER A 272 25.36 -6.57 -37.07
C SER A 272 26.48 -6.82 -38.07
N SER A 273 27.20 -7.93 -37.91
CA SER A 273 27.96 -8.53 -38.99
C SER A 273 27.19 -9.75 -39.45
N SER A 274 26.50 -9.56 -40.56
CA SER A 274 25.93 -10.58 -41.43
C SER A 274 26.86 -11.79 -41.65
N HIS A 275 26.23 -12.96 -41.71
CA HIS A 275 26.68 -14.26 -42.24
C HIS A 275 27.19 -15.33 -41.25
N ASP A 276 26.41 -16.43 -41.26
CA ASP A 276 26.76 -17.83 -41.08
C ASP A 276 27.21 -18.34 -39.70
N ALA A 277 26.31 -19.03 -39.01
CA ALA A 277 26.39 -20.50 -38.86
C ALA A 277 25.26 -21.02 -37.96
N LEU A 278 24.48 -21.97 -38.47
CA LEU A 278 23.67 -22.88 -37.66
C LEU A 278 24.54 -23.52 -36.58
N SER A 279 24.09 -23.48 -35.32
CA SER A 279 24.45 -24.48 -34.31
C SER A 279 23.28 -24.71 -33.39
N THR A 280 22.64 -25.85 -33.62
CA THR A 280 21.60 -26.50 -32.82
C THR A 280 22.01 -26.61 -31.35
N VAL A 281 21.32 -25.90 -30.48
CA VAL A 281 21.17 -26.27 -29.07
C VAL A 281 19.76 -26.85 -28.92
N GLN A 282 19.70 -28.15 -28.62
CA GLN A 282 18.46 -28.89 -28.39
C GLN A 282 17.76 -28.35 -27.14
N GLN A 283 16.59 -27.73 -27.32
CA GLN A 283 15.61 -27.54 -26.25
C GLN A 283 14.97 -28.90 -25.90
N PRO A 284 14.78 -29.26 -24.62
CA PRO A 284 13.90 -30.36 -24.27
C PRO A 284 12.45 -29.99 -24.59
N HIS A 285 11.72 -30.96 -25.14
CA HIS A 285 10.39 -30.88 -25.72
C HIS A 285 9.35 -30.10 -24.88
N ASN A 286 8.89 -28.99 -25.43
CA ASN A 286 7.67 -28.28 -25.03
C ASN A 286 6.48 -28.85 -25.85
N PRO A 287 5.30 -29.15 -25.27
CA PRO A 287 4.18 -29.74 -26.03
C PRO A 287 3.49 -28.76 -26.99
N PHE A 288 3.82 -27.47 -26.98
CA PHE A 288 3.23 -26.46 -27.86
C PHE A 288 4.28 -25.44 -28.32
N PRO A 289 4.67 -25.42 -29.62
CA PRO A 289 5.56 -24.41 -30.14
C PRO A 289 4.77 -23.12 -30.44
N LEU A 290 5.05 -22.04 -29.70
CA LEU A 290 4.83 -20.67 -30.17
C LEU A 290 5.87 -20.36 -31.27
N THR A 291 5.77 -21.04 -32.41
CA THR A 291 6.59 -20.74 -33.59
C THR A 291 5.93 -19.63 -34.39
N ASN A 292 6.62 -18.49 -34.49
CA ASN A 292 6.35 -17.28 -35.29
C ASN A 292 5.81 -16.07 -34.52
N VAL A 293 6.55 -15.59 -33.52
CA VAL A 293 6.48 -14.17 -33.12
C VAL A 293 7.78 -13.49 -33.59
N PRO A 294 7.74 -12.51 -34.50
CA PRO A 294 8.94 -11.75 -34.86
C PRO A 294 9.47 -11.01 -33.62
N MET A 295 10.80 -10.98 -33.44
CA MET A 295 11.43 -10.05 -32.50
C MET A 295 11.11 -8.61 -32.96
N PHE A 296 10.14 -7.96 -32.32
CA PHE A 296 9.77 -6.59 -32.66
C PHE A 296 10.79 -5.60 -32.07
N GLN A 297 11.58 -4.96 -32.93
CA GLN A 297 12.33 -3.77 -32.55
C GLN A 297 11.37 -2.58 -32.40
N SER A 298 10.97 -2.28 -31.17
CA SER A 298 10.15 -1.12 -30.85
C SER A 298 10.98 0.16 -30.91
N SER A 299 10.51 1.18 -31.61
CA SER A 299 11.16 2.50 -31.66
C SER A 299 10.53 3.45 -30.64
N PHE A 300 11.32 4.01 -29.72
CA PHE A 300 10.90 5.09 -28.83
C PHE A 300 11.05 6.43 -29.56
N HIS A 301 9.95 7.15 -29.80
CA HIS A 301 10.03 8.53 -30.28
C HIS A 301 10.31 9.47 -29.09
N GLY A 302 11.56 9.94 -28.99
CA GLY A 302 11.96 11.05 -28.13
C GLY A 302 12.85 10.68 -26.93
N ILE A 303 14.17 10.92 -27.12
CA ILE A 303 15.24 11.13 -26.13
C ILE A 303 15.81 9.86 -25.45
N GLN A 304 17.13 9.69 -25.70
CA GLN A 304 18.10 8.69 -25.23
C GLN A 304 17.88 7.24 -25.71
N LYS A 305 18.94 6.66 -26.32
CA LYS A 305 19.06 5.21 -26.56
C LYS A 305 18.85 4.50 -25.22
N SER A 306 17.64 4.05 -24.94
CA SER A 306 17.33 3.27 -23.76
C SER A 306 17.95 1.89 -23.95
N LEU A 307 18.81 1.49 -23.02
CA LEU A 307 19.48 0.19 -23.12
C LEU A 307 18.52 -0.92 -22.68
N PRO A 308 18.42 -2.03 -23.41
CA PRO A 308 17.73 -3.20 -22.91
C PRO A 308 18.43 -3.71 -21.64
N ILE A 309 17.65 -3.97 -20.60
CA ILE A 309 18.15 -4.53 -19.34
C ILE A 309 17.47 -5.85 -19.03
N LEU A 310 18.25 -6.74 -18.44
CA LEU A 310 17.80 -7.98 -17.81
C LEU A 310 18.27 -7.96 -16.35
N LEU A 311 17.44 -8.52 -15.47
CA LEU A 311 17.82 -8.73 -14.08
C LEU A 311 18.94 -9.76 -14.04
N ASN A 312 19.94 -9.57 -13.16
CA ASN A 312 21.04 -10.51 -12.97
C ASN A 312 20.53 -11.96 -12.94
N GLU A 313 21.14 -12.86 -13.73
CA GLU A 313 20.70 -14.25 -13.88
C GLU A 313 20.68 -15.00 -12.55
N SER A 314 21.66 -14.74 -11.67
CA SER A 314 21.72 -15.39 -10.35
C SER A 314 20.52 -15.03 -9.48
N ILE A 315 20.23 -13.73 -9.33
CA ILE A 315 19.09 -13.25 -8.54
C ILE A 315 17.76 -13.70 -9.19
N SER A 316 17.67 -13.65 -10.51
CA SER A 316 16.50 -14.14 -11.25
C SER A 316 16.22 -15.62 -10.95
N HIS A 317 17.26 -16.45 -10.95
CA HIS A 317 17.15 -17.87 -10.64
C HIS A 317 16.62 -18.10 -9.22
N LEU A 318 17.16 -17.38 -8.23
CA LEU A 318 16.71 -17.49 -6.83
C LEU A 318 15.21 -17.15 -6.69
N ILE A 319 14.76 -16.08 -7.35
CA ILE A 319 13.34 -15.68 -7.31
C ILE A 319 12.47 -16.73 -8.00
N ILE A 320 12.87 -17.21 -9.18
CA ILE A 320 12.14 -18.25 -9.91
C ILE A 320 12.00 -19.50 -9.03
N GLU A 321 13.07 -19.93 -8.37
CA GLU A 321 13.03 -21.07 -7.44
C GLU A 321 12.04 -20.84 -6.29
N ILE A 322 12.08 -19.67 -5.62
CA ILE A 322 11.12 -19.32 -4.56
C ILE A 322 9.68 -19.40 -5.08
N LEU A 323 9.42 -18.79 -6.25
CA LEU A 323 8.08 -18.77 -6.85
C LEU A 323 7.61 -20.15 -7.28
N GLN A 324 8.49 -21.01 -7.80
CA GLN A 324 8.17 -22.39 -8.16
C GLN A 324 7.97 -23.27 -6.93
N HIS A 325 8.65 -22.98 -5.82
CA HIS A 325 8.54 -23.75 -4.59
C HIS A 325 7.19 -23.49 -3.88
N HIS A 326 6.78 -22.23 -3.75
CA HIS A 326 5.56 -21.84 -3.04
C HIS A 326 4.31 -21.92 -3.94
N GLN A 327 3.76 -23.12 -4.09
CA GLN A 327 2.55 -23.36 -4.89
C GLN A 327 1.30 -22.71 -4.32
N GLU A 328 1.22 -22.53 -2.99
CA GLU A 328 0.07 -21.91 -2.33
C GLU A 328 0.19 -20.37 -2.20
N LEU A 329 1.14 -19.76 -2.93
CA LEU A 329 1.31 -18.30 -2.99
C LEU A 329 0.05 -17.67 -3.58
N ARG A 330 -0.49 -16.66 -2.90
CA ARG A 330 -1.74 -15.98 -3.26
C ARG A 330 -1.53 -14.59 -3.84
N LYS A 331 -0.46 -13.92 -3.42
CA LYS A 331 -0.13 -12.55 -3.85
C LYS A 331 1.36 -12.42 -4.13
N LEU A 332 1.68 -11.74 -5.22
CA LEU A 332 3.03 -11.26 -5.51
C LEU A 332 2.96 -9.76 -5.82
N SER A 333 3.78 -8.98 -5.13
CA SER A 333 4.04 -7.59 -5.48
C SER A 333 5.49 -7.44 -5.91
N PHE A 334 5.69 -7.08 -7.18
CA PHE A 334 7.00 -6.98 -7.82
C PHE A 334 7.26 -5.55 -8.26
N PHE A 335 8.08 -4.86 -7.49
CA PHE A 335 8.42 -3.45 -7.68
C PHE A 335 9.82 -3.32 -8.28
N ILE A 336 9.92 -2.53 -9.34
CA ILE A 336 11.15 -2.38 -10.08
C ILE A 336 11.50 -0.90 -10.30
N GLN A 337 12.75 -0.53 -10.09
CA GLN A 337 13.28 0.79 -10.39
C GLN A 337 14.53 0.66 -11.26
N TYR A 338 14.56 1.36 -12.40
CA TYR A 338 15.74 1.49 -13.27
C TYR A 338 15.76 2.88 -13.92
N LYS A 339 16.93 3.27 -14.46
CA LYS A 339 17.11 4.54 -15.18
C LYS A 339 17.59 4.30 -16.60
N ASN A 340 17.02 5.03 -17.55
CA ASN A 340 17.43 5.07 -18.96
C ASN A 340 17.50 3.69 -19.65
N ALA A 341 16.55 2.81 -19.34
CA ALA A 341 16.55 1.43 -19.80
C ALA A 341 15.14 0.92 -20.15
N VAL A 342 15.09 -0.22 -20.85
CA VAL A 342 13.85 -0.96 -21.14
C VAL A 342 13.97 -2.37 -20.58
N LEU A 343 13.06 -2.76 -19.69
CA LEU A 343 13.03 -4.11 -19.16
C LEU A 343 12.64 -5.11 -20.27
N GLN A 344 13.52 -6.07 -20.56
CA GLN A 344 13.27 -7.10 -21.57
C GLN A 344 12.63 -8.35 -20.97
N GLU A 345 11.93 -9.10 -21.84
CA GLU A 345 11.37 -10.39 -21.46
C GLU A 345 12.50 -11.33 -21.02
N SER A 346 12.28 -12.02 -19.89
CA SER A 346 13.21 -12.97 -19.28
C SER A 346 12.44 -14.16 -18.72
N GLN A 347 13.14 -15.24 -18.37
CA GLN A 347 12.54 -16.37 -17.66
C GLN A 347 11.83 -15.94 -16.36
N LEU A 348 12.34 -14.91 -15.68
CA LEU A 348 11.73 -14.37 -14.47
C LEU A 348 10.38 -13.71 -14.78
N THR A 349 10.31 -12.81 -15.76
CA THR A 349 9.04 -12.14 -16.13
C THR A 349 8.02 -13.14 -16.66
N GLN A 350 8.48 -14.20 -17.33
CA GLN A 350 7.65 -15.33 -17.74
C GLN A 350 7.08 -16.08 -16.53
N CYS A 351 7.95 -16.46 -15.58
CA CYS A 351 7.54 -17.14 -14.35
C CYS A 351 6.54 -16.31 -13.53
N ILE A 352 6.75 -15.00 -13.43
CA ILE A 352 5.84 -14.06 -12.76
C ILE A 352 4.48 -14.04 -13.47
N SER A 353 4.47 -13.93 -14.80
CA SER A 353 3.23 -13.93 -15.59
C SER A 353 2.46 -15.25 -15.44
N ASP A 354 3.16 -16.37 -15.35
CA ASP A 354 2.57 -17.71 -15.24
C ASP A 354 1.91 -17.93 -13.86
N LEU A 355 2.20 -17.10 -12.85
CA LEU A 355 1.50 -17.12 -11.55
C LEU A 355 -0.01 -16.88 -11.70
N LEU A 356 -0.41 -16.04 -12.67
CA LEU A 356 -1.83 -15.73 -12.93
C LEU A 356 -2.64 -16.97 -13.31
N LEU A 357 -1.98 -18.03 -13.77
CA LEU A 357 -2.63 -19.30 -14.17
C LEU A 357 -2.80 -20.28 -13.00
N ARG A 358 -2.22 -19.99 -11.82
CA ARG A 358 -2.25 -20.90 -10.66
C ARG A 358 -3.60 -20.83 -9.93
N PRO A 359 -4.15 -21.98 -9.47
CA PRO A 359 -5.47 -22.03 -8.83
C PRO A 359 -5.66 -21.13 -7.59
N ASP A 360 -4.64 -21.06 -6.71
CA ASP A 360 -4.73 -20.33 -5.45
C ASP A 360 -4.27 -18.86 -5.56
N PHE A 361 -3.72 -18.48 -6.70
CA PHE A 361 -3.16 -17.15 -6.91
C PHE A 361 -4.26 -16.14 -7.22
N LYS A 362 -4.18 -14.95 -6.59
CA LYS A 362 -5.26 -13.96 -6.60
C LYS A 362 -4.83 -12.57 -7.04
N ASP A 363 -3.59 -12.17 -6.76
CA ASP A 363 -3.18 -10.77 -6.91
C ASP A 363 -1.73 -10.67 -7.40
N LEU A 364 -1.55 -10.07 -8.58
CA LEU A 364 -0.25 -9.71 -9.12
C LEU A 364 -0.15 -8.19 -9.24
N THR A 365 0.77 -7.60 -8.48
CA THR A 365 1.21 -6.22 -8.66
C THR A 365 2.53 -6.23 -9.41
N PHE A 366 2.57 -5.62 -10.60
CA PHE A 366 3.79 -5.48 -11.40
C PHE A 366 3.99 -3.98 -11.71
N GLU A 367 4.85 -3.34 -10.93
CA GLU A 367 4.92 -1.88 -10.88
C GLU A 367 6.34 -1.35 -10.94
N THR A 368 6.48 -0.17 -11.53
CA THR A 368 7.71 0.61 -11.45
C THR A 368 7.53 1.77 -10.48
N ARG A 369 8.35 1.83 -9.41
CA ARG A 369 8.10 2.73 -8.28
C ARG A 369 8.18 4.21 -8.72
N ARG A 370 7.22 5.02 -8.25
CA ARG A 370 7.10 6.50 -8.45
C ARG A 370 6.78 6.99 -9.86
N ILE A 371 7.26 6.34 -10.91
CA ILE A 371 7.05 6.74 -12.31
C ILE A 371 6.95 5.48 -13.17
N ALA A 372 6.04 5.45 -14.16
CA ALA A 372 5.99 4.39 -15.17
C ALA A 372 7.29 4.32 -15.98
N LEU A 373 7.99 3.19 -15.91
CA LEU A 373 9.22 2.94 -16.67
C LEU A 373 8.96 2.04 -17.89
N PRO A 374 9.78 2.17 -18.95
CA PRO A 374 9.61 1.39 -20.17
C PRO A 374 9.80 -0.11 -19.97
N VAL A 375 8.83 -0.94 -20.39
CA VAL A 375 8.93 -2.41 -20.43
C VAL A 375 8.80 -2.89 -21.88
N SER A 376 9.32 -4.08 -22.22
CA SER A 376 9.11 -4.64 -23.55
C SER A 376 7.63 -4.98 -23.78
N PHE A 377 7.17 -4.87 -25.02
CA PHE A 377 5.81 -5.25 -25.41
C PHE A 377 5.51 -6.72 -25.06
N ASN A 378 6.50 -7.61 -25.16
CA ASN A 378 6.31 -9.03 -24.85
C ASN A 378 5.91 -9.28 -23.38
N ILE A 379 6.48 -8.52 -22.43
CA ILE A 379 6.10 -8.62 -21.02
C ILE A 379 4.62 -8.25 -20.86
N LEU A 380 4.21 -7.12 -21.44
CA LEU A 380 2.83 -6.65 -21.39
C LEU A 380 1.87 -7.66 -22.02
N LEU A 381 2.19 -8.13 -23.24
CA LEU A 381 1.41 -9.11 -23.98
C LEU A 381 1.21 -10.38 -23.16
N ARG A 382 2.26 -10.90 -22.52
CA ARG A 382 2.19 -12.13 -21.73
C ARG A 382 1.39 -11.96 -20.43
N LEU A 383 1.54 -10.83 -19.74
CA LEU A 383 0.74 -10.50 -18.55
C LEU A 383 -0.76 -10.45 -18.90
N PHE A 384 -1.12 -9.72 -19.95
CA PHE A 384 -2.52 -9.62 -20.39
C PHE A 384 -3.07 -10.93 -20.94
N HIS A 385 -2.27 -11.68 -21.71
CA HIS A 385 -2.65 -13.00 -22.18
C HIS A 385 -2.98 -13.93 -21.00
N ASN A 386 -2.08 -14.04 -20.02
CA ASN A 386 -2.31 -14.92 -18.87
C ASN A 386 -3.45 -14.42 -17.97
N PHE A 387 -3.61 -13.11 -17.81
CA PHE A 387 -4.74 -12.53 -17.07
C PHE A 387 -6.10 -12.88 -17.71
N PHE A 388 -6.26 -12.62 -19.01
CA PHE A 388 -7.51 -12.90 -19.71
C PHE A 388 -7.77 -14.40 -19.88
N TYR A 389 -6.73 -15.19 -20.10
CA TYR A 389 -6.83 -16.65 -20.23
C TYR A 389 -7.09 -17.38 -18.90
N SER A 390 -6.65 -16.82 -17.76
CA SER A 390 -6.68 -17.50 -16.46
C SER A 390 -8.07 -18.06 -16.11
N PRO A 391 -8.14 -19.32 -15.61
CA PRO A 391 -9.36 -19.92 -15.11
C PRO A 391 -9.72 -19.51 -13.68
N ASN A 392 -8.97 -18.56 -13.09
CA ASN A 392 -9.13 -18.15 -11.70
C ASN A 392 -9.51 -16.66 -11.60
N PRO A 393 -10.16 -16.26 -10.49
CA PRO A 393 -10.41 -14.85 -10.19
C PRO A 393 -9.09 -14.18 -9.79
N VAL A 394 -8.51 -13.40 -10.70
CA VAL A 394 -7.23 -12.72 -10.50
C VAL A 394 -7.36 -11.19 -10.61
N THR A 395 -6.57 -10.50 -9.81
CA THR A 395 -6.34 -9.06 -9.88
C THR A 395 -4.96 -8.80 -10.50
N LEU A 396 -4.90 -7.88 -11.45
CA LEU A 396 -3.67 -7.41 -12.06
C LEU A 396 -3.55 -5.90 -11.86
N SER A 397 -2.51 -5.47 -11.15
CA SER A 397 -2.18 -4.06 -10.93
C SER A 397 -0.88 -3.72 -11.65
N LEU A 398 -0.90 -2.70 -12.50
CA LEU A 398 0.23 -2.30 -13.35
C LEU A 398 0.57 -0.83 -13.18
N CYS A 399 1.88 -0.54 -13.16
CA CYS A 399 2.46 0.80 -13.33
C CYS A 399 3.66 0.66 -14.25
N LEU A 400 3.47 0.96 -15.54
CA LEU A 400 4.49 0.75 -16.59
C LEU A 400 4.26 1.64 -17.81
N LYS A 401 5.34 1.81 -18.59
CA LYS A 401 5.29 2.44 -19.91
C LYS A 401 5.49 1.39 -21.00
N CYS A 402 4.49 1.22 -21.84
CA CYS A 402 4.58 0.34 -23.00
C CYS A 402 5.14 1.12 -24.20
N PRO A 403 6.14 0.59 -24.93
CA PRO A 403 6.54 1.14 -26.21
C PRO A 403 5.41 1.02 -27.23
N ASP A 404 5.51 1.81 -28.29
CA ASP A 404 4.57 1.69 -29.40
C ASP A 404 4.76 0.37 -30.15
N PHE A 405 3.64 -0.24 -30.57
CA PHE A 405 3.60 -1.53 -31.26
C PHE A 405 2.52 -1.52 -32.35
N PRO A 406 2.71 -2.25 -33.46
CA PRO A 406 1.70 -2.29 -34.51
C PRO A 406 0.41 -2.96 -34.00
N PRO A 407 -0.78 -2.57 -34.52
CA PRO A 407 -2.03 -3.20 -34.15
C PRO A 407 -1.97 -4.73 -34.29
N LEU A 408 -2.37 -5.44 -33.24
CA LEU A 408 -2.49 -6.89 -33.28
C LEU A 408 -3.70 -7.29 -34.13
N THR A 409 -3.54 -8.32 -34.97
CA THR A 409 -4.62 -8.90 -35.77
C THR A 409 -5.39 -9.96 -35.00
N ASP A 410 -4.74 -10.64 -34.07
CA ASP A 410 -5.33 -11.73 -33.29
C ASP A 410 -5.73 -11.22 -31.91
N LEU A 411 -7.01 -11.40 -31.57
CA LEU A 411 -7.53 -11.07 -30.24
C LEU A 411 -6.98 -12.02 -29.19
N LEU A 412 -6.79 -11.53 -27.96
CA LEU A 412 -6.45 -12.37 -26.83
C LEU A 412 -7.54 -13.42 -26.59
N ILE A 413 -7.10 -14.64 -26.27
CA ILE A 413 -8.02 -15.70 -25.85
C ILE A 413 -8.51 -15.35 -24.45
N VAL A 414 -9.82 -15.16 -24.30
CA VAL A 414 -10.44 -14.81 -23.02
C VAL A 414 -11.22 -15.97 -22.45
N ASN A 415 -11.02 -16.24 -21.16
CA ASN A 415 -11.87 -17.16 -20.42
C ASN A 415 -13.14 -16.45 -19.93
N HIS A 416 -14.19 -16.54 -20.75
CA HIS A 416 -15.48 -15.89 -20.52
C HIS A 416 -16.19 -16.28 -19.21
N GLU A 417 -15.91 -17.46 -18.64
CA GLU A 417 -16.54 -17.89 -17.38
C GLU A 417 -16.04 -17.07 -16.17
N GLN A 418 -14.83 -16.52 -16.26
CA GLN A 418 -14.15 -15.85 -15.14
C GLN A 418 -13.95 -14.35 -15.34
N GLU A 419 -14.23 -13.81 -16.52
CA GLU A 419 -14.12 -12.37 -16.83
C GLU A 419 -14.70 -11.47 -15.73
N SER A 420 -15.96 -11.74 -15.32
CA SER A 420 -16.67 -10.94 -14.31
C SER A 420 -16.14 -11.06 -12.88
N ASN A 421 -15.11 -11.88 -12.65
CA ASN A 421 -14.42 -12.05 -11.38
C ASN A 421 -12.97 -11.52 -11.39
N LYS A 422 -12.51 -10.99 -12.53
CA LYS A 422 -11.15 -10.44 -12.69
C LYS A 422 -11.12 -8.93 -12.48
N SER A 423 -10.06 -8.42 -11.89
CA SER A 423 -9.92 -7.00 -11.59
C SER A 423 -8.65 -6.44 -12.24
N LEU A 424 -8.76 -5.28 -12.87
CA LEU A 424 -7.63 -4.60 -13.52
C LEU A 424 -7.43 -3.21 -12.91
N GLU A 425 -6.20 -2.93 -12.50
CA GLU A 425 -5.77 -1.63 -12.02
C GLU A 425 -4.59 -1.12 -12.84
N LEU A 426 -4.74 0.11 -13.37
CA LEU A 426 -3.71 0.79 -14.15
C LEU A 426 -3.35 2.09 -13.44
N THR A 427 -2.15 2.17 -12.90
CA THR A 427 -1.66 3.31 -12.13
C THR A 427 -0.52 3.98 -12.87
N ASN A 428 -0.70 5.25 -13.22
CA ASN A 428 0.32 6.07 -13.88
C ASN A 428 0.92 5.44 -15.17
N CYS A 429 0.16 4.58 -15.85
CA CYS A 429 0.64 3.91 -17.06
C CYS A 429 0.76 4.87 -18.24
N THR A 430 1.66 4.56 -19.18
CA THR A 430 1.66 5.14 -20.52
C THR A 430 1.58 3.99 -21.51
N LEU A 431 0.47 3.86 -22.24
CA LEU A 431 0.21 2.74 -23.14
C LEU A 431 0.31 3.19 -24.61
N SER A 432 0.63 2.25 -25.50
CA SER A 432 0.59 2.52 -26.96
C SER A 432 -0.82 2.92 -27.38
N PRO A 433 -0.99 3.84 -28.35
CA PRO A 433 -2.28 4.12 -28.98
C PRO A 433 -2.96 2.88 -29.57
N HIS A 434 -2.18 1.85 -29.90
CA HIS A 434 -2.67 0.58 -30.44
C HIS A 434 -3.05 -0.44 -29.36
N PHE A 435 -2.99 -0.06 -28.07
CA PHE A 435 -3.32 -0.95 -26.96
C PHE A 435 -4.74 -1.50 -27.02
N SER A 436 -5.70 -0.75 -27.58
CA SER A 436 -7.05 -1.26 -27.78
C SER A 436 -7.13 -2.54 -28.62
N SER A 437 -6.15 -2.78 -29.51
CA SER A 437 -6.07 -4.01 -30.31
C SER A 437 -5.73 -5.26 -29.50
N LEU A 438 -5.17 -5.08 -28.29
CA LEU A 438 -4.89 -6.16 -27.35
C LEU A 438 -6.14 -6.58 -26.57
N LEU A 439 -7.08 -5.66 -26.37
CA LEU A 439 -8.24 -5.87 -25.52
C LEU A 439 -9.42 -6.47 -26.32
N PRO A 440 -10.29 -7.27 -25.67
CA PRO A 440 -11.57 -7.65 -26.28
C PRO A 440 -12.45 -6.42 -26.50
N CYS A 441 -13.13 -6.33 -27.65
CA CYS A 441 -14.01 -5.19 -27.99
C CYS A 441 -15.12 -4.96 -26.95
N ASN A 442 -15.59 -6.04 -26.32
CA ASN A 442 -16.55 -6.02 -25.22
C ASN A 442 -15.84 -6.50 -23.96
N LEU A 443 -15.32 -5.56 -23.18
CA LEU A 443 -14.53 -5.86 -21.99
C LEU A 443 -15.45 -6.12 -20.79
N VAL A 444 -15.33 -7.29 -20.18
CA VAL A 444 -16.06 -7.65 -18.96
C VAL A 444 -15.07 -7.90 -17.83
N LEU A 445 -15.24 -7.20 -16.70
CA LEU A 445 -14.40 -7.34 -15.50
C LEU A 445 -15.25 -7.27 -14.23
N ASN A 446 -14.71 -7.69 -13.10
CA ASN A 446 -15.25 -7.37 -11.78
C ASN A 446 -15.06 -5.88 -11.47
N SER A 447 -13.83 -5.39 -11.61
CA SER A 447 -13.51 -3.97 -11.44
C SER A 447 -12.47 -3.48 -12.43
N LEU A 448 -12.59 -2.21 -12.80
CA LEU A 448 -11.60 -1.47 -13.57
C LEU A 448 -11.24 -0.19 -12.81
N LYS A 449 -9.97 -0.04 -12.44
CA LYS A 449 -9.44 1.14 -11.77
C LYS A 449 -8.34 1.77 -12.62
N VAL A 450 -8.45 3.07 -12.87
CA VAL A 450 -7.47 3.83 -13.64
C VAL A 450 -7.06 5.06 -12.83
N VAL A 451 -5.79 5.14 -12.46
CA VAL A 451 -5.22 6.15 -11.56
C VAL A 451 -4.15 6.97 -12.27
N CYS A 452 -4.14 8.30 -12.10
CA CYS A 452 -3.12 9.20 -12.64
C CYS A 452 -2.87 9.01 -14.14
N PHE A 453 -3.92 9.10 -14.96
CA PHE A 453 -3.86 8.77 -16.39
C PHE A 453 -3.52 9.96 -17.29
N GLU A 454 -2.75 9.67 -18.34
CA GLU A 454 -2.56 10.56 -19.49
C GLU A 454 -3.64 10.33 -20.57
N LEU A 455 -3.69 11.21 -21.56
CA LEU A 455 -4.61 11.10 -22.70
C LEU A 455 -4.47 9.76 -23.43
N ASP A 456 -3.24 9.22 -23.49
CA ASP A 456 -2.93 7.99 -24.21
C ASP A 456 -3.58 6.77 -23.56
N VAL A 457 -3.64 6.71 -22.22
CA VAL A 457 -4.33 5.64 -21.49
C VAL A 457 -5.83 5.68 -21.74
N LEU A 458 -6.44 6.87 -21.72
CA LEU A 458 -7.86 6.98 -22.03
C LEU A 458 -8.17 6.61 -23.48
N SER A 459 -7.31 7.02 -24.39
CA SER A 459 -7.41 6.71 -25.82
C SER A 459 -7.26 5.21 -26.09
N SER A 460 -6.54 4.50 -25.22
CA SER A 460 -6.39 3.04 -25.28
C SER A 460 -7.72 2.28 -25.10
N PHE A 461 -8.75 2.91 -24.52
CA PHE A 461 -10.10 2.36 -24.41
C PHE A 461 -11.06 2.85 -25.50
N ALA A 462 -10.65 3.82 -26.34
CA ALA A 462 -11.56 4.53 -27.23
C ALA A 462 -12.15 3.65 -28.36
N ASN A 463 -11.47 2.58 -28.75
CA ASN A 463 -11.93 1.67 -29.79
C ASN A 463 -12.76 0.48 -29.25
N LEU A 464 -13.04 0.45 -27.95
CA LEU A 464 -13.89 -0.59 -27.36
C LEU A 464 -15.37 -0.25 -27.60
N GLU A 465 -16.18 -1.28 -27.82
CA GLU A 465 -17.63 -1.13 -27.98
C GLU A 465 -18.33 -0.97 -26.63
N SER A 466 -17.88 -1.73 -25.62
CA SER A 466 -18.42 -1.65 -24.27
C SER A 466 -17.43 -2.10 -23.21
N ILE A 467 -17.60 -1.56 -22.00
CA ILE A 467 -16.90 -1.98 -20.79
C ILE A 467 -17.96 -2.26 -19.72
N LYS A 468 -18.10 -3.52 -19.29
CA LYS A 468 -19.03 -3.93 -18.24
C LYS A 468 -18.28 -4.35 -16.99
N VAL A 469 -18.48 -3.61 -15.90
CA VAL A 469 -17.84 -3.87 -14.61
C VAL A 469 -18.85 -3.82 -13.46
N LYS A 470 -18.50 -4.37 -12.29
CA LYS A 470 -19.27 -4.08 -11.06
C LYS A 470 -18.86 -2.72 -10.50
N SER A 471 -17.55 -2.48 -10.42
CA SER A 471 -16.98 -1.23 -9.90
C SER A 471 -16.04 -0.57 -10.91
N PHE A 472 -16.28 0.70 -11.20
CA PHE A 472 -15.43 1.53 -12.05
C PHE A 472 -14.83 2.68 -11.23
N SER A 473 -13.52 2.84 -11.31
CA SER A 473 -12.81 3.90 -10.59
C SER A 473 -11.89 4.68 -11.52
N LEU A 474 -12.06 6.00 -11.54
CA LEU A 474 -11.24 6.93 -12.31
C LEU A 474 -10.68 7.98 -11.37
N GLU A 475 -9.40 7.87 -11.05
CA GLU A 475 -8.79 8.62 -9.95
C GLU A 475 -7.58 9.45 -10.42
N HIS A 476 -7.45 10.64 -9.85
CA HIS A 476 -6.30 11.55 -9.98
C HIS A 476 -5.93 11.95 -11.42
N GLY A 477 -6.91 11.95 -12.32
CA GLY A 477 -6.74 12.51 -13.66
C GLY A 477 -7.22 13.95 -13.80
N HIS A 478 -7.09 14.47 -15.01
CA HIS A 478 -7.43 15.85 -15.37
C HIS A 478 -8.49 15.89 -16.48
N PHE A 479 -9.65 16.50 -16.21
CA PHE A 479 -10.73 16.77 -17.16
C PHE A 479 -10.64 18.21 -17.65
N PHE A 480 -10.10 18.40 -18.85
CA PHE A 480 -9.95 19.69 -19.53
C PHE A 480 -10.21 19.51 -21.02
N ASN A 481 -10.20 20.59 -21.80
CA ASN A 481 -10.58 20.56 -23.21
C ASN A 481 -9.87 19.50 -24.08
N LYS A 482 -8.61 19.12 -23.79
CA LYS A 482 -7.92 18.08 -24.58
C LYS A 482 -8.34 16.65 -24.20
N THR A 483 -8.77 16.41 -22.96
CA THR A 483 -9.15 15.08 -22.44
C THR A 483 -10.66 14.85 -22.46
N SER A 484 -11.46 15.91 -22.63
CA SER A 484 -12.93 15.87 -22.55
C SER A 484 -13.56 14.86 -23.51
N SER A 485 -13.07 14.78 -24.76
CA SER A 485 -13.57 13.82 -25.75
C SER A 485 -13.33 12.36 -25.31
N ALA A 486 -12.12 12.04 -24.88
CA ALA A 486 -11.75 10.69 -24.46
C ALA A 486 -12.53 10.26 -23.20
N ILE A 487 -12.65 11.16 -22.21
CA ILE A 487 -13.40 10.87 -20.98
C ILE A 487 -14.91 10.76 -21.27
N SER A 488 -15.46 11.61 -22.14
CA SER A 488 -16.87 11.50 -22.56
C SER A 488 -17.14 10.18 -23.27
N SER A 489 -16.21 9.73 -24.13
CA SER A 489 -16.30 8.43 -24.78
C SER A 489 -16.29 7.29 -23.75
N LEU A 490 -15.36 7.34 -22.80
CA LEU A 490 -15.25 6.35 -21.74
C LEU A 490 -16.53 6.25 -20.90
N PHE A 491 -17.11 7.39 -20.50
CA PHE A 491 -18.36 7.43 -19.72
C PHE A 491 -19.56 6.83 -20.46
N ARG A 492 -19.54 6.86 -21.80
CA ARG A 492 -20.60 6.29 -22.64
C ARG A 492 -20.48 4.77 -22.76
N ILE A 493 -19.26 4.25 -22.91
CA ILE A 493 -19.02 2.81 -23.11
C ILE A 493 -18.99 2.02 -21.79
N VAL A 494 -18.73 2.69 -20.66
CA VAL A 494 -18.68 2.04 -19.33
C VAL A 494 -20.08 1.87 -18.73
N SER A 495 -20.38 0.63 -18.37
CA SER A 495 -21.53 0.21 -17.56
C SER A 495 -21.03 -0.38 -16.26
N ALA A 496 -21.26 0.31 -15.14
CA ALA A 496 -20.84 -0.09 -13.81
C ALA A 496 -21.97 0.07 -12.78
N GLN A 497 -21.98 -0.75 -11.74
CA GLN A 497 -22.93 -0.65 -10.62
C GLN A 497 -22.46 0.38 -9.58
N GLU A 498 -21.15 0.59 -9.50
CA GLU A 498 -20.50 1.54 -8.60
C GLU A 498 -19.50 2.39 -9.37
N TRP A 499 -19.58 3.70 -9.17
CA TRP A 499 -18.65 4.68 -9.75
C TRP A 499 -17.88 5.39 -8.64
N ASN A 500 -16.56 5.44 -8.78
CA ASN A 500 -15.66 6.19 -7.91
C ASN A 500 -14.85 7.16 -8.77
N ILE A 501 -15.12 8.46 -8.66
CA ILE A 501 -14.52 9.47 -9.53
C ILE A 501 -13.78 10.48 -8.68
N ILE A 502 -12.45 10.57 -8.82
CA ILE A 502 -11.63 11.58 -8.18
C ILE A 502 -10.80 12.27 -9.25
N MET A 503 -10.96 13.57 -9.48
CA MET A 503 -10.24 14.26 -10.56
C MET A 503 -10.10 15.77 -10.36
N THR A 504 -9.26 16.37 -11.19
CA THR A 504 -9.20 17.83 -11.38
C THR A 504 -10.02 18.21 -12.61
N ILE A 505 -10.91 19.20 -12.49
CA ILE A 505 -11.87 19.59 -13.53
C ILE A 505 -11.69 21.06 -13.86
N SER A 506 -11.49 21.41 -15.13
CA SER A 506 -11.35 22.80 -15.54
C SER A 506 -12.72 23.48 -15.74
N ASP A 507 -12.81 24.79 -15.44
CA ASP A 507 -14.05 25.57 -15.51
C ASP A 507 -14.68 25.58 -16.92
N ASP A 508 -13.86 25.52 -17.97
CA ASP A 508 -14.28 25.53 -19.37
C ASP A 508 -15.04 24.27 -19.80
N VAL A 509 -14.96 23.18 -19.04
CA VAL A 509 -15.60 21.90 -19.35
C VAL A 509 -16.57 21.44 -18.26
N ILE A 510 -16.87 22.29 -17.27
CA ILE A 510 -17.65 21.88 -16.11
C ILE A 510 -19.09 21.51 -16.44
N ASP A 511 -19.73 22.22 -17.36
CA ASP A 511 -21.10 21.93 -17.77
C ASP A 511 -21.19 20.54 -18.42
N LEU A 512 -20.20 20.22 -19.27
CA LEU A 512 -20.07 18.90 -19.89
C LEU A 512 -19.87 17.83 -18.83
N PHE A 513 -18.95 18.04 -17.88
CA PHE A 513 -18.72 17.07 -16.81
C PHE A 513 -19.97 16.85 -15.94
N THR A 514 -20.64 17.94 -15.56
CA THR A 514 -21.85 17.91 -14.73
C THR A 514 -22.96 17.13 -15.42
N SER A 515 -23.11 17.30 -16.74
CA SER A 515 -24.02 16.50 -17.56
C SER A 515 -23.68 15.01 -17.51
N LEU A 516 -22.41 14.65 -17.71
CA LEU A 516 -21.95 13.25 -17.70
C LEU A 516 -22.14 12.58 -16.34
N ILE A 517 -21.84 13.28 -15.24
CA ILE A 517 -22.01 12.74 -13.89
C ILE A 517 -23.47 12.65 -13.49
N SER A 518 -24.31 13.61 -13.88
CA SER A 518 -25.76 13.56 -13.58
C SER A 518 -26.40 12.28 -14.12
N GLU A 519 -25.99 11.83 -15.32
CA GLU A 519 -26.46 10.56 -15.91
C GLU A 519 -26.09 9.32 -15.08
N LYS A 520 -25.03 9.41 -14.26
CA LYS A 520 -24.46 8.29 -13.48
C LYS A 520 -24.59 8.50 -11.97
N ALA A 521 -25.18 9.60 -11.51
CA ALA A 521 -25.08 10.03 -10.12
C ALA A 521 -25.72 9.05 -9.12
N TYR A 522 -26.79 8.34 -9.51
CA TYR A 522 -27.41 7.29 -8.69
C TYR A 522 -26.51 6.05 -8.49
N LEU A 523 -25.44 5.92 -9.28
CA LEU A 523 -24.44 4.85 -9.18
C LEU A 523 -23.13 5.34 -8.53
N LEU A 524 -23.05 6.63 -8.22
CA LEU A 524 -21.85 7.27 -7.69
C LEU A 524 -21.71 6.93 -6.20
N ARG A 525 -20.61 6.28 -5.84
CA ARG A 525 -20.28 5.92 -4.45
C ARG A 525 -19.22 6.83 -3.85
N ASN A 526 -18.33 7.36 -4.68
CA ASN A 526 -17.31 8.30 -4.27
C ASN A 526 -17.13 9.39 -5.32
N PHE A 527 -17.16 10.65 -4.88
CA PHE A 527 -16.79 11.79 -5.70
C PHE A 527 -15.67 12.59 -5.03
N GLY A 528 -14.63 12.90 -5.78
CA GLY A 528 -13.50 13.68 -5.31
C GLY A 528 -13.07 14.77 -6.27
N LEU A 529 -12.82 15.96 -5.71
CA LEU A 529 -12.33 17.12 -6.46
C LEU A 529 -10.94 17.52 -5.99
N MET A 530 -9.95 17.34 -6.88
CA MET A 530 -8.53 17.61 -6.62
C MET A 530 -8.10 19.04 -7.01
N ASN A 531 -9.03 19.87 -7.47
CA ASN A 531 -8.77 21.24 -7.92
C ASN A 531 -8.04 22.09 -6.88
N TRP A 532 -7.11 22.91 -7.36
CA TRP A 532 -6.50 23.99 -6.56
C TRP A 532 -7.19 25.32 -6.81
N ASN A 533 -7.82 25.47 -7.96
CA ASN A 533 -8.55 26.64 -8.39
C ASN A 533 -9.73 26.17 -9.25
N ILE A 534 -10.93 26.50 -8.83
CA ILE A 534 -12.18 26.37 -9.57
C ILE A 534 -13.06 27.52 -9.09
N SER A 535 -13.85 28.13 -9.98
CA SER A 535 -14.70 29.23 -9.54
C SER A 535 -15.75 28.73 -8.53
N THR A 536 -16.05 29.54 -7.50
CA THR A 536 -17.08 29.19 -6.50
C THR A 536 -18.44 28.88 -7.15
N PRO A 537 -18.93 29.62 -8.16
CA PRO A 537 -20.18 29.28 -8.84
C PRO A 537 -20.15 27.89 -9.49
N SER A 538 -19.05 27.57 -10.19
CA SER A 538 -18.81 26.27 -10.81
C SER A 538 -18.83 25.14 -9.77
N LEU A 539 -18.10 25.30 -8.68
CA LEU A 539 -18.04 24.33 -7.59
C LEU A 539 -19.42 24.04 -6.99
N LEU A 540 -20.16 25.10 -6.65
CA LEU A 540 -21.49 24.98 -6.05
C LEU A 540 -22.50 24.34 -7.03
N SER A 541 -22.45 24.71 -8.31
CA SER A 541 -23.30 24.13 -9.35
C SER A 541 -23.10 22.61 -9.46
N MET A 542 -21.85 22.16 -9.48
CA MET A 542 -21.51 20.74 -9.57
C MET A 542 -21.94 19.96 -8.32
N ILE A 543 -21.66 20.48 -7.12
CA ILE A 543 -22.08 19.83 -5.87
C ILE A 543 -23.60 19.79 -5.75
N GLN A 544 -24.29 20.87 -6.13
CA GLN A 544 -25.75 20.89 -6.18
C GLN A 544 -26.30 19.82 -7.13
N SER A 545 -25.72 19.68 -8.33
CA SER A 545 -26.13 18.67 -9.31
C SER A 545 -25.95 17.25 -8.77
N ILE A 546 -24.83 16.96 -8.12
CA ILE A 546 -24.56 15.65 -7.50
C ILE A 546 -25.58 15.38 -6.40
N PHE A 547 -25.71 16.28 -5.42
CA PHE A 547 -26.64 16.09 -4.30
C PHE A 547 -28.10 15.97 -4.74
N SER A 548 -28.51 16.73 -5.76
CA SER A 548 -29.87 16.64 -6.33
C SER A 548 -30.15 15.30 -6.99
N SER A 549 -29.11 14.56 -7.37
CA SER A 549 -29.21 13.31 -8.11
C SER A 549 -28.98 12.07 -7.24
N LEU A 550 -28.56 12.25 -5.99
CA LEU A 550 -28.44 11.17 -5.01
C LEU A 550 -29.82 10.80 -4.45
N SER A 551 -30.12 9.51 -4.39
CA SER A 551 -31.31 9.05 -3.67
C SER A 551 -31.07 9.13 -2.15
N PRO A 552 -32.09 9.39 -1.32
CA PRO A 552 -31.93 9.40 0.14
C PRO A 552 -31.36 8.10 0.72
N ALA A 553 -31.56 6.97 0.04
CA ALA A 553 -31.02 5.67 0.44
C ALA A 553 -29.53 5.52 0.11
N ASP A 554 -29.01 6.24 -0.89
CA ASP A 554 -27.60 6.16 -1.29
C ASP A 554 -26.70 7.13 -0.52
N VAL A 555 -27.28 8.21 0.04
CA VAL A 555 -26.54 9.24 0.80
C VAL A 555 -25.67 8.65 1.92
N PRO A 556 -26.14 7.71 2.78
CA PRO A 556 -25.32 7.09 3.83
C PRO A 556 -24.14 6.26 3.32
N HIS A 557 -24.11 5.95 2.02
CA HIS A 557 -23.04 5.18 1.39
C HIS A 557 -22.09 6.05 0.55
N PHE A 558 -22.45 7.32 0.34
CA PHE A 558 -21.71 8.26 -0.49
C PHE A 558 -20.51 8.86 0.25
N LYS A 559 -19.36 8.88 -0.44
CA LYS A 559 -18.12 9.52 0.02
C LYS A 559 -17.83 10.77 -0.81
N LEU A 560 -17.35 11.81 -0.14
CA LEU A 560 -17.03 13.08 -0.77
C LEU A 560 -15.59 13.49 -0.43
N THR A 561 -14.81 13.89 -1.42
CA THR A 561 -13.39 14.22 -1.24
C THR A 561 -13.09 15.60 -1.82
N PHE A 562 -12.35 16.44 -1.10
CA PHE A 562 -11.99 17.79 -1.53
C PHE A 562 -10.52 18.09 -1.24
N ASN A 563 -9.91 18.95 -2.06
CA ASN A 563 -8.70 19.65 -1.67
C ASN A 563 -9.02 20.73 -0.62
N TYR A 564 -8.23 20.83 0.45
CA TYR A 564 -8.42 21.83 1.52
C TYR A 564 -8.47 23.26 1.00
N ARG A 565 -7.76 23.57 -0.10
CA ARG A 565 -7.73 24.92 -0.70
C ARG A 565 -9.07 25.39 -1.23
N LEU A 566 -9.98 24.46 -1.46
CA LEU A 566 -11.33 24.75 -1.93
C LEU A 566 -12.29 25.08 -0.79
N LEU A 567 -11.89 24.87 0.47
CA LEU A 567 -12.77 24.99 1.62
C LEU A 567 -12.46 26.24 2.43
N ASP A 568 -13.41 27.18 2.44
CA ASP A 568 -13.50 28.26 3.40
C ASP A 568 -14.85 28.21 4.14
N ASP A 569 -15.03 29.05 5.16
CA ASP A 569 -16.27 29.06 5.96
C ASP A 569 -17.53 29.34 5.11
N GLN A 570 -17.42 30.11 4.02
CA GLN A 570 -18.56 30.45 3.16
C GLN A 570 -18.93 29.28 2.25
N ILE A 571 -17.93 28.61 1.67
CA ILE A 571 -18.11 27.44 0.81
C ILE A 571 -18.66 26.27 1.61
N VAL A 572 -18.13 26.01 2.80
CA VAL A 572 -18.63 24.92 3.66
C VAL A 572 -20.07 25.19 4.09
N LYS A 573 -20.41 26.45 4.43
CA LYS A 573 -21.80 26.83 4.70
C LYS A 573 -22.71 26.61 3.50
N ALA A 574 -22.27 26.99 2.30
CA ALA A 574 -23.04 26.76 1.09
C ALA A 574 -23.22 25.26 0.79
N PHE A 575 -22.20 24.42 1.05
CA PHE A 575 -22.33 22.97 0.95
C PHE A 575 -23.33 22.41 1.98
N TYR A 576 -23.31 22.93 3.20
CA TYR A 576 -24.27 22.56 4.23
C TYR A 576 -25.71 22.88 3.79
N ASP A 577 -25.96 24.10 3.29
CA ASP A 577 -27.27 24.50 2.79
C ASP A 577 -27.74 23.62 1.62
N LEU A 578 -26.83 23.26 0.70
CA LEU A 578 -27.13 22.36 -0.41
C LEU A 578 -27.44 20.94 0.07
N TRP A 579 -26.66 20.41 1.01
CA TRP A 579 -26.86 19.09 1.59
C TRP A 579 -28.18 19.00 2.36
N GLU A 580 -28.50 19.99 3.19
CA GLU A 580 -29.76 20.04 3.92
C GLU A 580 -30.94 20.03 2.94
N LYS A 581 -30.87 20.86 1.90
CA LYS A 581 -31.91 21.01 0.90
C LYS A 581 -32.09 19.79 -0.01
N HIS A 582 -31.00 19.16 -0.45
CA HIS A 582 -31.04 18.14 -1.52
C HIS A 582 -30.85 16.71 -0.99
N CYS A 583 -30.16 16.53 0.14
CA CYS A 583 -29.96 15.24 0.79
C CYS A 583 -30.85 15.03 2.02
N ASN A 584 -31.80 15.94 2.30
CA ASN A 584 -32.73 15.87 3.44
C ASN A 584 -32.03 15.71 4.80
N ALA A 585 -30.85 16.33 4.96
CA ALA A 585 -30.01 16.21 6.14
C ALA A 585 -29.62 14.75 6.52
N VAL A 586 -29.65 13.82 5.57
CA VAL A 586 -29.14 12.46 5.77
C VAL A 586 -27.62 12.51 5.74
N LYS A 587 -26.94 11.99 6.77
CA LYS A 587 -25.48 12.01 6.84
C LYS A 587 -24.84 11.22 5.70
N LEU A 588 -23.79 11.80 5.12
CA LEU A 588 -22.89 11.12 4.18
C LEU A 588 -22.08 10.04 4.91
N LYS A 589 -21.56 9.07 4.16
CA LYS A 589 -20.65 8.05 4.73
C LYS A 589 -19.40 8.72 5.29
N LYS A 590 -18.70 9.47 4.44
CA LYS A 590 -17.37 10.00 4.74
C LYS A 590 -17.07 11.27 3.94
N ILE A 591 -16.47 12.26 4.57
CA ILE A 591 -15.87 13.42 3.91
C ILE A 591 -14.35 13.37 4.09
N ASN A 592 -13.61 13.44 2.99
CA ASN A 592 -12.15 13.51 2.96
C ASN A 592 -11.69 14.92 2.55
N VAL A 593 -10.75 15.50 3.29
CA VAL A 593 -10.13 16.80 2.98
C VAL A 593 -8.62 16.61 2.79
N LEU A 594 -8.11 16.85 1.59
CA LEU A 594 -6.75 16.51 1.13
C LEU A 594 -5.77 17.72 1.19
N ASP A 595 -4.45 17.46 1.36
CA ASP A 595 -3.28 18.40 1.39
C ASP A 595 -3.14 19.33 2.61
N ARG A 596 -3.05 18.73 3.81
CA ARG A 596 -2.91 19.39 5.13
C ARG A 596 -1.58 20.11 5.47
N ARG A 597 -0.89 20.77 4.54
CA ARG A 597 0.43 21.36 4.86
C ARG A 597 0.46 22.40 5.99
N GLU A 598 -0.66 23.01 6.36
CA GLU A 598 -0.73 23.93 7.50
C GLU A 598 -2.12 23.84 8.16
N PHE A 599 -2.25 23.12 9.27
CA PHE A 599 -3.47 23.18 10.08
C PHE A 599 -3.24 24.11 11.28
N GLY A 600 -3.73 25.34 11.15
CA GLY A 600 -3.74 26.33 12.24
C GLY A 600 -5.13 26.77 12.71
N LYS A 601 -6.22 26.41 12.03
CA LYS A 601 -7.60 26.81 12.40
C LYS A 601 -8.58 25.87 11.75
N LEU A 602 -9.72 25.53 12.38
CA LEU A 602 -10.95 25.24 11.62
C LEU A 602 -12.25 25.49 12.42
N SER A 603 -12.88 26.64 12.15
CA SER A 603 -14.28 26.94 12.48
C SER A 603 -15.28 26.03 11.75
N TYR A 604 -14.92 25.49 10.58
CA TYR A 604 -15.86 24.73 9.74
C TYR A 604 -15.85 23.21 9.95
N MET A 605 -14.95 22.63 10.76
CA MET A 605 -14.92 21.17 10.99
C MET A 605 -16.17 20.65 11.67
N SER A 606 -16.74 21.43 12.60
CA SER A 606 -18.01 21.08 13.24
C SER A 606 -19.12 20.91 12.21
N VAL A 607 -19.16 21.77 11.19
CA VAL A 607 -20.15 21.71 10.10
C VAL A 607 -19.96 20.45 9.26
N LEU A 608 -18.73 20.08 8.92
CA LEU A 608 -18.45 18.85 8.17
C LEU A 608 -18.83 17.59 8.97
N LEU A 609 -18.62 17.59 10.30
CA LEU A 609 -19.01 16.49 11.20
C LEU A 609 -20.53 16.36 11.37
N GLU A 610 -21.28 17.45 11.15
CA GLU A 610 -22.74 17.39 11.05
C GLU A 610 -23.19 16.70 9.76
N MET A 611 -22.50 16.96 8.64
CA MET A 611 -22.86 16.43 7.32
C MET A 611 -22.49 14.95 7.10
N ALA A 612 -21.52 14.40 7.83
CA ALA A 612 -21.01 13.04 7.61
C ALA A 612 -20.86 12.22 8.90
N ASN A 613 -20.82 10.90 8.75
CA ASN A 613 -20.49 9.99 9.85
C ASN A 613 -18.99 10.02 10.18
N GLU A 614 -18.16 10.13 9.15
CA GLU A 614 -16.71 10.20 9.26
C GLU A 614 -16.19 11.44 8.53
N VAL A 615 -15.28 12.19 9.16
CA VAL A 615 -14.55 13.28 8.51
C VAL A 615 -13.06 13.01 8.66
N TYR A 616 -12.40 12.77 7.54
CA TYR A 616 -10.97 12.55 7.47
C TYR A 616 -10.30 13.74 6.80
N ALA A 617 -9.13 14.10 7.32
CA ALA A 617 -8.27 15.06 6.67
C ALA A 617 -6.93 14.39 6.36
N GLU A 618 -6.68 14.16 5.08
CA GLU A 618 -5.48 13.54 4.55
C GLU A 618 -4.49 14.61 4.08
N SER A 619 -3.21 14.32 4.24
CA SER A 619 -2.13 15.10 3.67
C SER A 619 -1.58 14.32 2.49
N TRP A 620 -1.64 14.89 1.30
CA TRP A 620 -1.04 14.27 0.12
C TRP A 620 0.48 14.44 0.15
N ARG A 621 1.21 13.32 0.06
CA ARG A 621 2.53 13.25 -0.55
C ARG A 621 2.60 12.02 -1.42
#